data_AF-A0A497G7C8-F1
#
_entry.id   AF-A0A497G7C8-F1
#
_cell.length_a   1.000
_cell.length_b   1.000
_cell.length_c   1.000
_cell.angle_alpha   90.00
_cell.angle_beta   90.00
_cell.angle_gamma   90.00
#
_symmetry.space_group_name_H-M   'P 1'
#
loop_
_entity.id
_entity.type
_entity.pdbx_description
1 polymer ?
#
loop_
_entity_poly.entity_id
_entity_poly.type
_entity_poly.pdbx_seq_one_letter_code
_entity_poly.pdbx_strand_id
1 'polypeptide(L)'
;MLKLAAAALGVIYGVLTIAFSASPLYVVRGPVWGAVSLVTYRLWAFGSPLYSPALDAASLLSLAVLLSATLNIAASAWLLVEGEQERVRAEAHAGAALSSLVSVGVIRGLEKLVRGELMGLAGSFDHVTSAGRVVLGRVVIEALPPVSFFFSPAYIALTAALATLSLAHLIHTYAR
;
A
#
# COMPACT_ATOMS: atom_id res chain seq x y z
N MET A 1 21.04 -6.89 20.14
CA MET A 1 19.66 -6.39 20.28
C MET A 1 19.21 -5.58 19.08
N LEU A 2 19.96 -4.55 18.64
CA LEU A 2 19.61 -3.74 17.45
C LEU A 2 19.34 -4.56 16.17
N LYS A 3 20.23 -5.51 15.85
CA LYS A 3 20.08 -6.46 14.72
C LYS A 3 18.72 -7.17 14.69
N LEU A 4 18.34 -7.78 15.82
CA LEU A 4 17.08 -8.52 15.97
C LEU A 4 15.86 -7.60 15.85
N ALA A 5 15.90 -6.42 16.46
CA ALA A 5 14.83 -5.44 16.38
C ALA A 5 14.63 -4.92 14.95
N ALA A 6 15.72 -4.58 14.25
CA ALA A 6 15.68 -4.12 12.87
C ALA A 6 15.13 -5.20 11.91
N ALA A 7 15.59 -6.45 12.07
CA ALA A 7 15.09 -7.58 11.29
C ALA A 7 13.60 -7.84 11.55
N ALA A 8 13.16 -7.86 12.82
CA ALA A 8 11.77 -8.06 13.17
C ALA A 8 10.87 -6.97 12.57
N LEU A 9 11.27 -5.70 12.67
CA LEU A 9 10.51 -4.60 12.07
C LEU A 9 10.45 -4.67 10.55
N GLY A 10 11.53 -5.07 9.87
CA GLY A 10 11.53 -5.19 8.42
C GLY A 10 10.61 -6.32 7.93
N VAL A 11 10.52 -7.43 8.66
CA VAL A 11 9.54 -8.49 8.39
C VAL A 11 8.12 -8.00 8.66
N ILE A 12 7.86 -7.36 9.81
CA ILE A 12 6.53 -6.83 10.16
C ILE A 12 6.07 -5.83 9.09
N TYR A 13 6.92 -4.87 8.73
CA TYR A 13 6.65 -3.90 7.67
C TYR A 13 6.30 -4.59 6.35
N GLY A 14 7.13 -5.53 5.90
CA GLY A 14 6.92 -6.19 4.61
C GLY A 14 5.64 -7.02 4.58
N VAL A 15 5.36 -7.80 5.63
CA VAL A 15 4.14 -8.61 5.73
C VAL A 15 2.89 -7.74 5.76
N LEU A 16 2.87 -6.68 6.57
CA LEU A 16 1.73 -5.76 6.63
C LEU A 16 1.52 -5.05 5.29
N THR A 17 2.60 -4.61 4.64
CA THR A 17 2.52 -3.94 3.33
C THR A 17 1.95 -4.86 2.27
N ILE A 18 2.38 -6.13 2.21
CA ILE A 18 1.83 -7.10 1.26
C ILE A 18 0.36 -7.40 1.59
N ALA A 19 0.06 -7.73 2.85
CA ALA A 19 -1.28 -8.11 3.28
C ALA A 19 -2.31 -7.01 3.01
N PHE A 20 -1.98 -5.76 3.35
CA PHE A 20 -2.90 -4.65 3.15
C PHE A 20 -2.97 -4.20 1.69
N SER A 21 -1.91 -4.33 0.89
CA SER A 21 -1.96 -3.96 -0.54
C SER A 21 -2.88 -4.88 -1.33
N ALA A 22 -2.87 -6.17 -1.00
CA ALA A 22 -3.76 -7.17 -1.59
C ALA A 22 -5.20 -7.12 -1.02
N SER A 23 -5.37 -6.52 0.17
CA SER A 23 -6.68 -6.40 0.79
C SER A 23 -7.54 -5.34 0.09
N PRO A 24 -8.86 -5.55 -0.01
CA PRO A 24 -9.76 -4.54 -0.55
C PRO A 24 -9.73 -3.31 0.36
N LEU A 25 -9.45 -2.16 -0.27
CA LEU A 25 -9.38 -0.86 0.37
C LEU A 25 -10.75 -0.19 0.39
N TYR A 26 -11.48 -0.29 -0.72
CA TYR A 26 -12.77 0.35 -0.89
C TYR A 26 -13.79 -0.65 -1.44
N VAL A 27 -15.02 -0.55 -0.95
CA VAL A 27 -16.17 -1.24 -1.50
C VAL A 27 -17.12 -0.20 -2.08
N VAL A 28 -17.57 -0.43 -3.30
CA VAL A 28 -18.54 0.42 -4.00
C VAL A 28 -19.86 -0.32 -4.05
N ARG A 29 -20.96 0.37 -3.73
CA ARG A 29 -22.33 -0.19 -3.71
C ARG A 29 -23.30 0.75 -4.42
N GLY A 30 -24.33 0.19 -5.04
CA GLY A 30 -25.38 0.91 -5.76
C GLY A 30 -25.42 0.55 -7.25
N PRO A 31 -25.69 1.52 -8.15
CA PRO A 31 -25.71 1.30 -9.60
C PRO A 31 -24.35 0.88 -10.17
N VAL A 32 -23.29 1.30 -9.48
CA VAL A 32 -21.93 0.78 -9.62
C VAL A 32 -21.63 -0.03 -8.36
N TRP A 33 -21.08 -1.23 -8.52
CA TRP A 33 -20.74 -2.11 -7.41
C TRP A 33 -19.43 -2.85 -7.64
N GLY A 34 -18.74 -3.18 -6.55
CA GLY A 34 -17.47 -3.88 -6.63
C GLY A 34 -16.51 -3.56 -5.50
N ALA A 35 -15.24 -3.92 -5.67
CA ALA A 35 -14.18 -3.68 -4.71
C ALA A 35 -12.89 -3.23 -5.40
N VAL A 36 -12.15 -2.36 -4.71
CA VAL A 36 -10.87 -1.82 -5.17
C VAL A 36 -9.82 -2.07 -4.10
N SER A 37 -8.72 -2.70 -4.47
CA SER A 37 -7.48 -2.82 -3.68
C SER A 37 -6.38 -2.03 -4.39
N LEU A 38 -5.15 -2.00 -3.83
CA LEU A 38 -4.03 -1.37 -4.54
C LEU A 38 -3.57 -2.21 -5.74
N VAL A 39 -3.70 -3.53 -5.67
CA VAL A 39 -3.12 -4.47 -6.65
C VAL A 39 -4.13 -4.89 -7.71
N THR A 40 -5.42 -4.84 -7.39
CA THR A 40 -6.50 -5.27 -8.28
C THR A 40 -7.79 -4.52 -7.98
N TYR A 41 -8.67 -4.43 -8.98
CA TYR A 41 -10.03 -3.96 -8.79
C TYR A 41 -11.00 -4.83 -9.60
N ARG A 42 -12.24 -4.88 -9.13
CA ARG A 42 -13.37 -5.42 -9.86
C ARG A 42 -14.54 -4.48 -9.66
N LEU A 43 -14.85 -3.71 -10.69
CA LEU A 43 -15.98 -2.78 -10.69
C LEU A 43 -16.96 -3.16 -11.80
N TRP A 44 -18.24 -3.03 -11.49
CA TRP A 44 -19.35 -3.30 -12.39
C TRP A 44 -20.27 -2.09 -12.39
N ALA A 45 -20.63 -1.59 -13.56
CA ALA A 45 -21.60 -0.53 -13.74
C ALA A 45 -22.78 -1.08 -14.55
N PHE A 46 -23.99 -1.03 -13.98
CA PHE A 46 -25.22 -1.49 -14.65
C PHE A 46 -25.12 -2.92 -15.25
N GLY A 47 -24.43 -3.83 -14.54
CA GLY A 47 -24.27 -5.22 -14.97
C GLY A 47 -23.15 -5.48 -15.98
N SER A 48 -22.40 -4.46 -16.41
CA SER A 48 -21.22 -4.59 -17.28
C SER A 48 -19.93 -4.29 -16.51
N PRO A 49 -18.80 -4.94 -16.84
CA PRO A 49 -17.52 -4.64 -16.21
C PRO A 49 -17.08 -3.20 -16.56
N LEU A 50 -16.63 -2.47 -15.54
CA LEU A 50 -16.14 -1.10 -15.67
C LEU A 50 -14.61 -1.11 -15.61
N TYR A 51 -13.97 -0.56 -16.64
CA TYR A 51 -12.51 -0.41 -16.73
C TYR A 51 -12.11 1.04 -16.43
N SER A 52 -11.07 1.22 -15.60
CA SER A 52 -10.49 2.53 -15.32
C SER A 52 -8.98 2.49 -15.57
N PRO A 53 -8.46 3.24 -16.57
CA PRO A 53 -7.03 3.33 -16.84
C PRO A 53 -6.22 3.82 -15.63
N ALA A 54 -6.82 4.64 -14.78
CA ALA A 54 -6.19 5.14 -13.57
C ALA A 54 -6.05 4.03 -12.51
N LEU A 55 -7.06 3.17 -12.34
CA LEU A 55 -6.97 2.01 -11.44
C LEU A 55 -6.00 0.94 -11.98
N ASP A 56 -5.90 0.79 -13.30
CA ASP A 56 -4.88 -0.06 -13.94
C ASP A 56 -3.47 0.46 -13.66
N ALA A 57 -3.25 1.77 -13.83
CA ALA A 57 -1.97 2.42 -13.52
C ALA A 57 -1.61 2.30 -12.03
N ALA A 58 -2.59 2.46 -11.13
CA ALA A 58 -2.39 2.28 -9.70
C ALA A 58 -1.96 0.83 -9.37
N SER A 59 -2.60 -0.14 -10.00
CA SER A 59 -2.27 -1.57 -9.87
C SER A 59 -0.83 -1.85 -10.31
N LEU A 60 -0.40 -1.30 -11.45
CA LEU A 60 0.97 -1.45 -11.94
C LEU A 60 2.00 -0.81 -11.01
N LEU A 61 1.74 0.42 -10.54
CA LEU A 61 2.62 1.14 -9.63
C LEU A 61 2.70 0.49 -8.25
N SER A 62 1.64 -0.19 -7.81
CA SER A 62 1.64 -0.94 -6.55
C SER A 62 2.64 -2.11 -6.56
N LEU A 63 3.01 -2.64 -7.73
CA LEU A 63 4.01 -3.70 -7.85
C LEU A 63 5.39 -3.26 -7.32
N ALA A 64 5.75 -1.99 -7.51
CA ALA A 64 7.00 -1.45 -6.98
C ALA A 64 7.01 -1.45 -5.43
N VAL A 65 5.86 -1.15 -4.83
CA VAL A 65 5.67 -1.20 -3.37
C VAL A 65 5.75 -2.64 -2.86
N LEU A 66 5.10 -3.59 -3.55
CA LEU A 66 5.19 -5.01 -3.21
C LEU A 66 6.62 -5.56 -3.34
N LEU A 67 7.36 -5.13 -4.37
CA LEU A 67 8.76 -5.49 -4.53
C LEU A 67 9.61 -4.94 -3.37
N SER A 68 9.44 -3.67 -3.01
CA SER A 68 10.14 -3.08 -1.84
C SER A 68 9.81 -3.81 -0.54
N ALA A 69 8.56 -4.19 -0.31
CA ALA A 69 8.14 -4.95 0.85
C ALA A 69 8.79 -6.35 0.88
N THR A 70 8.84 -7.02 -0.28
CA THR A 70 9.47 -8.34 -0.44
C THR A 70 10.98 -8.27 -0.20
N LEU A 71 11.65 -7.24 -0.72
CA LEU A 71 13.07 -7.00 -0.48
C LEU A 71 13.36 -6.71 1.00
N ASN A 72 12.46 -5.99 1.69
CA ASN A 72 12.60 -5.77 3.13
C ASN A 72 12.52 -7.09 3.93
N ILE A 73 11.62 -8.00 3.57
CA ILE A 73 11.54 -9.33 4.18
C ILE A 73 12.83 -10.11 3.91
N ALA A 74 13.26 -10.17 2.66
CA ALA A 74 14.46 -10.90 2.26
C ALA A 74 15.73 -10.36 2.94
N ALA A 75 15.92 -9.03 2.94
CA ALA A 75 17.04 -8.39 3.60
C ALA A 75 17.00 -8.60 5.13
N SER A 76 15.82 -8.60 5.74
CA SER A 76 15.65 -8.86 7.17
C SER A 76 15.96 -10.32 7.53
N ALA A 77 15.54 -11.28 6.71
CA ALA A 77 15.89 -12.67 6.89
C ALA A 77 17.41 -12.88 6.70
N TRP A 78 18.00 -12.25 5.67
CA TRP A 78 19.43 -12.35 5.40
C TRP A 78 20.28 -11.73 6.50
N LEU A 79 19.80 -10.63 7.11
CA LEU A 79 20.46 -10.00 8.25
C LEU A 79 20.63 -10.99 9.40
N LEU A 80 19.66 -11.86 9.66
CA LEU A 80 19.71 -12.82 10.78
C LEU A 80 20.71 -13.97 10.58
N VAL A 81 21.18 -14.21 9.35
CA VAL A 81 22.20 -15.21 9.08
C VAL A 81 23.52 -14.82 9.78
N GLU A 82 24.24 -15.80 10.32
CA GLU A 82 25.57 -15.60 10.93
C GLU A 82 26.69 -15.69 9.87
N GLY A 83 27.86 -15.11 10.15
CA GLY A 83 29.03 -15.16 9.26
C GLY A 83 29.76 -13.82 9.07
N GLU A 84 30.88 -13.86 8.34
CA GLU A 84 31.86 -12.75 8.27
C GLU A 84 31.38 -11.49 7.53
N GLN A 85 30.27 -11.58 6.78
CA GLN A 85 29.76 -10.49 5.94
C GLN A 85 28.68 -9.64 6.64
N GLU A 86 28.82 -9.38 7.95
CA GLU A 86 27.81 -8.63 8.70
C GLU A 86 27.62 -7.20 8.16
N ARG A 87 28.69 -6.53 7.73
CA ARG A 87 28.62 -5.16 7.17
C ARG A 87 27.78 -5.10 5.88
N VAL A 88 28.01 -6.01 4.95
CA VAL A 88 27.26 -6.08 3.68
C VAL A 88 25.77 -6.35 3.94
N ARG A 89 25.46 -7.22 4.90
CA ARG A 89 24.08 -7.52 5.30
C ARG A 89 23.40 -6.31 5.95
N ALA A 90 24.12 -5.59 6.81
CA ALA A 90 23.62 -4.36 7.43
C ALA A 90 23.37 -3.26 6.39
N GLU A 91 24.23 -3.10 5.39
CA GLU A 91 24.04 -2.16 4.28
C GLU A 91 22.82 -2.50 3.43
N ALA A 92 22.67 -3.77 3.05
CA ALA A 92 21.52 -4.25 2.31
C ALA A 92 20.21 -4.01 3.07
N HIS A 93 20.20 -4.27 4.38
CA HIS A 93 19.05 -4.00 5.25
C HIS A 93 18.74 -2.51 5.34
N ALA A 94 19.75 -1.66 5.54
CA ALA A 94 19.58 -0.21 5.58
C ALA A 94 19.06 0.35 4.24
N GLY A 95 19.57 -0.16 3.11
CA GLY A 95 19.07 0.21 1.78
C GLY A 95 17.60 -0.19 1.58
N ALA A 96 17.23 -1.41 1.98
CA ALA A 96 15.84 -1.85 1.95
C ALA A 96 14.93 -0.99 2.86
N ALA A 97 15.40 -0.67 4.06
CA ALA A 97 14.69 0.16 5.02
C ALA A 97 14.50 1.59 4.51
N LEU A 98 15.49 2.20 3.84
CA LEU A 98 15.35 3.50 3.21
C LEU A 98 14.34 3.48 2.05
N SER A 99 14.31 2.39 1.26
CA SER A 99 13.30 2.23 0.20
C SER A 99 11.86 2.17 0.75
N SER A 100 11.68 1.74 2.01
CA SER A 100 10.37 1.74 2.66
C SER A 100 9.80 3.15 2.84
N LEU A 101 10.66 4.14 3.12
CA LEU A 101 10.26 5.55 3.26
C LEU A 101 9.74 6.11 1.94
N VAL A 102 10.39 5.75 0.83
CA VAL A 102 9.92 6.12 -0.52
C VAL A 102 8.58 5.46 -0.80
N SER A 103 8.43 4.19 -0.43
CA SER A 103 7.19 3.42 -0.62
C SER A 103 5.99 4.05 0.12
N VAL A 104 6.18 4.67 1.29
CA VAL A 104 5.12 5.42 1.99
C VAL A 104 4.58 6.56 1.12
N GLY A 105 5.47 7.33 0.48
CA GLY A 105 5.08 8.40 -0.43
C GLY A 105 4.30 7.89 -1.64
N VAL A 106 4.76 6.78 -2.22
CA VAL A 106 4.07 6.10 -3.33
C VAL A 106 2.68 5.63 -2.91
N ILE A 107 2.56 4.92 -1.79
CA ILE A 107 1.29 4.42 -1.25
C ILE A 107 0.28 5.58 -1.07
N ARG A 108 0.71 6.71 -0.52
CA ARG A 108 -0.15 7.91 -0.38
C ARG A 108 -0.57 8.52 -1.71
N GLY A 109 0.34 8.54 -2.69
CA GLY A 109 0.03 8.98 -4.05
C GLY A 109 -1.04 8.08 -4.70
N LEU A 110 -0.89 6.77 -4.55
CA LEU A 110 -1.84 5.77 -5.04
C LEU A 110 -3.21 5.90 -4.38
N GLU A 111 -3.26 6.14 -3.06
CA GLU A 111 -4.52 6.41 -2.37
C GLU A 111 -5.25 7.61 -2.97
N LYS A 112 -4.53 8.71 -3.16
CA LYS A 112 -5.13 9.94 -3.68
C LYS A 112 -5.68 9.73 -5.09
N LEU A 113 -4.94 8.98 -5.92
CA LEU A 113 -5.38 8.60 -7.26
C LEU A 113 -6.64 7.73 -7.20
N VAL A 114 -6.61 6.62 -6.45
CA VAL A 114 -7.76 5.70 -6.31
C VAL A 114 -8.97 6.43 -5.74
N ARG A 115 -8.79 7.26 -4.71
CA ARG A 115 -9.85 8.05 -4.09
C ARG A 115 -10.42 9.07 -5.08
N GLY A 116 -9.58 9.72 -5.89
CA GLY A 116 -10.00 10.64 -6.94
C GLY A 116 -10.90 9.97 -7.97
N GLU A 117 -10.49 8.79 -8.45
CA GLU A 117 -11.30 7.98 -9.37
C GLU A 117 -12.63 7.55 -8.76
N LEU A 118 -12.60 7.06 -7.52
CA LEU A 118 -13.81 6.65 -6.81
C LEU A 118 -14.76 7.83 -6.56
N MET A 119 -14.24 9.01 -6.22
CA MET A 119 -15.05 10.22 -6.09
C MET A 119 -15.66 10.65 -7.43
N GLY A 120 -14.98 10.43 -8.55
CA GLY A 120 -15.54 10.62 -9.89
C GLY A 120 -16.74 9.70 -10.16
N LEU A 121 -16.77 8.52 -9.57
CA LEU A 121 -17.90 7.57 -9.60
C LEU A 121 -18.98 7.90 -8.56
N ALA A 122 -18.65 8.70 -7.54
CA ALA A 122 -19.53 9.07 -6.44
C ALA A 122 -20.51 10.17 -6.88
N GLY A 123 -21.46 9.81 -7.74
CA GLY A 123 -22.52 10.70 -8.23
C GLY A 123 -23.91 10.16 -7.95
N SER A 124 -24.90 11.06 -7.96
CA SER A 124 -26.28 10.68 -8.25
C SER A 124 -26.38 10.48 -9.75
N PHE A 125 -26.66 9.27 -10.22
CA PHE A 125 -26.92 9.02 -11.63
C PHE A 125 -28.34 9.48 -11.95
N ASP A 126 -28.54 10.79 -11.90
CA ASP A 126 -29.77 11.42 -12.31
C ASP A 126 -29.65 11.81 -13.77
N HIS A 127 -30.55 11.30 -14.60
CA HIS A 127 -30.66 11.75 -15.98
C HIS A 127 -31.99 12.46 -16.15
N VAL A 128 -31.92 13.72 -16.57
CA VAL A 128 -33.12 14.47 -16.97
C VAL A 128 -33.42 14.08 -18.40
N THR A 129 -34.52 13.35 -18.58
CA THR A 129 -35.05 13.00 -19.90
C THR A 129 -36.23 13.90 -20.22
N SER A 130 -36.65 13.93 -21.49
CA SER A 130 -37.89 14.61 -21.92
C SER A 130 -39.15 14.06 -21.24
N ALA A 131 -39.09 12.87 -20.62
CA ALA A 131 -40.18 12.26 -19.85
C ALA A 131 -40.10 12.53 -18.33
N GLY A 132 -39.09 13.25 -17.85
CA GLY A 132 -38.85 13.53 -16.44
C GLY A 132 -37.46 13.10 -15.94
N ARG A 133 -37.23 13.25 -14.64
CA ARG A 133 -35.96 12.87 -13.98
C ARG A 133 -35.96 11.39 -13.65
N VAL A 134 -35.03 10.64 -14.22
CA VAL A 134 -34.77 9.24 -13.87
C VAL A 134 -33.67 9.23 -12.81
N VAL A 135 -34.01 8.74 -11.61
CA VAL A 135 -33.06 8.53 -10.51
C VAL A 135 -32.59 7.08 -10.58
N LEU A 136 -31.40 6.83 -11.12
CA LEU A 136 -30.86 5.47 -11.26
C LEU A 136 -30.28 4.93 -9.93
N GLY A 137 -30.20 5.77 -8.90
CA GLY A 137 -29.70 5.44 -7.57
C GLY A 137 -28.40 6.17 -7.25
N ARG A 138 -27.93 6.00 -6.01
CA ARG A 138 -26.73 6.64 -5.48
C ARG A 138 -25.61 5.62 -5.32
N VAL A 139 -24.40 6.00 -5.72
CA VAL A 139 -23.20 5.24 -5.41
C VAL A 139 -22.73 5.55 -4.00
N VAL A 140 -22.53 4.51 -3.20
CA VAL A 140 -21.95 4.59 -1.85
C VAL A 140 -20.56 3.94 -1.90
N ILE A 141 -19.58 4.64 -1.36
CA ILE A 141 -18.20 4.16 -1.26
C ILE A 141 -17.86 4.02 0.21
N GLU A 142 -17.57 2.79 0.62
CA GLU A 142 -17.20 2.43 1.98
C GLU A 142 -15.69 2.13 2.02
N ALA A 143 -14.96 2.84 2.87
CA ALA A 143 -13.56 2.53 3.14
C ALA A 143 -13.46 1.36 4.12
N LEU A 144 -12.64 0.37 3.80
CA LEU A 144 -12.40 -0.80 4.64
C LEU A 144 -11.23 -0.59 5.61
N PRO A 145 -11.15 -1.38 6.71
CA PRO A 145 -10.16 -1.19 7.78
C PRO A 145 -8.69 -1.04 7.32
N PRO A 146 -8.19 -1.77 6.30
CA PRO A 146 -6.81 -1.62 5.82
C PRO A 146 -6.45 -0.20 5.35
N VAL A 147 -7.40 0.55 4.80
CA VAL A 147 -7.21 1.97 4.40
C VAL A 147 -6.82 2.79 5.63
N SER A 148 -7.57 2.62 6.71
CA SER A 148 -7.32 3.40 7.93
C SER A 148 -5.92 3.18 8.48
N PHE A 149 -5.39 1.95 8.40
CA PHE A 149 -4.03 1.64 8.84
C PHE A 149 -2.97 2.16 7.88
N PHE A 150 -3.05 1.87 6.58
CA PHE A 150 -2.03 2.25 5.61
C PHE A 150 -1.78 3.76 5.55
N PHE A 151 -2.84 4.53 5.75
CA PHE A 151 -2.78 5.99 5.68
C PHE A 151 -2.72 6.64 7.06
N SER A 152 -2.63 5.84 8.13
CA SER A 152 -2.48 6.33 9.50
C SER A 152 -1.06 6.82 9.80
N PRO A 153 -0.92 7.68 10.84
CA PRO A 153 0.38 7.97 11.44
C PRO A 153 1.13 6.74 11.94
N ALA A 154 0.42 5.64 12.28
CA ALA A 154 1.05 4.43 12.80
C ALA A 154 1.91 3.72 11.74
N TYR A 155 1.44 3.67 10.49
CA TYR A 155 2.24 3.11 9.39
C TYR A 155 3.49 3.96 9.11
N ILE A 156 3.38 5.29 9.18
CA ILE A 156 4.54 6.19 9.08
C ILE A 156 5.51 5.94 10.22
N ALA A 157 5.02 5.87 11.47
CA ALA A 157 5.87 5.61 12.63
C ALA A 157 6.59 4.26 12.51
N LEU A 158 5.92 3.22 11.99
CA LEU A 158 6.53 1.92 11.72
C LEU A 158 7.69 2.03 10.71
N THR A 159 7.48 2.72 9.58
CA THR A 159 8.52 2.90 8.56
C THR A 159 9.70 3.75 9.05
N ALA A 160 9.42 4.80 9.84
CA ALA A 160 10.45 5.62 10.45
C ALA A 160 11.25 4.83 11.49
N ALA A 161 10.58 4.01 12.32
CA ALA A 161 11.23 3.13 13.28
C ALA A 161 12.11 2.08 12.59
N LEU A 162 11.64 1.49 11.49
CA LEU A 162 12.44 0.57 10.67
C LEU A 162 13.70 1.27 10.15
N ALA A 163 13.57 2.40 9.46
CA ALA A 163 14.71 3.11 8.89
C ALA A 163 15.73 3.56 9.96
N THR A 164 15.25 4.10 11.08
CA THR A 164 16.12 4.55 12.17
C THR A 164 16.88 3.41 12.83
N LEU A 165 16.23 2.28 13.11
CA LEU A 165 16.88 1.12 13.72
C LEU A 165 17.85 0.43 12.75
N SER A 166 17.52 0.36 11.47
CA SER A 166 18.42 -0.16 10.43
C SER A 166 19.68 0.69 10.28
N LEU A 167 19.54 2.02 10.23
CA LEU A 167 20.68 2.94 10.17
C LEU A 167 21.51 2.90 11.45
N ALA A 168 20.87 2.86 12.61
CA ALA A 168 21.58 2.74 13.89
C ALA A 168 22.37 1.43 13.97
N HIS A 169 21.80 0.33 13.48
CA HIS A 169 22.51 -0.95 13.40
C HIS A 169 23.70 -0.87 12.45
N LEU A 170 23.54 -0.25 11.27
CA LEU A 170 24.61 -0.05 10.30
C LEU A 170 25.79 0.75 10.91
N ILE A 171 25.49 1.88 11.53
CA ILE A 171 26.50 2.72 12.19
C ILE A 171 27.23 1.91 13.27
N HIS A 172 26.49 1.14 14.07
CA HIS A 172 27.06 0.28 15.10
C HIS A 172 27.98 -0.82 14.54
N THR A 173 27.66 -1.39 13.37
CA THR A 173 28.53 -2.38 12.69
C THR A 173 29.80 -1.78 12.10
N TYR A 174 29.81 -0.47 11.81
CA TYR A 174 30.98 0.25 11.34
C TYR A 174 31.85 0.82 12.46
N ALA A 175 31.26 1.08 13.62
CA ALA A 175 31.97 1.55 14.82
C ALA A 175 32.70 0.43 15.59
N ARG A 176 32.49 -0.85 15.21
CA ARG A 176 33.18 -2.03 15.72
C ARG A 176 34.19 -2.56 14.71
#